data_AF-A0AA95NEJ9-F1
#
_entry.id   AF-A0AA95NEJ9-F1
#
_cell.length_a   1.000
_cell.length_b   1.000
_cell.length_c   1.000
_cell.angle_alpha   90.00
_cell.angle_beta   90.00
_cell.angle_gamma   90.00
#
_symmetry.space_group_name_H-M   'P 1'
#
loop_
_entity.id
_entity.type
_entity.pdbx_description
1 polymer ?
#
loop_
_entity_poly.entity_id
_entity_poly.type
_entity_poly.pdbx_seq_one_letter_code
_entity_poly.pdbx_strand_id
1 'polypeptide(L)'
;MGAFDLLQHLRTAGLALTVDGDNLIVTPRERLTDAMRSAIRAHKPGLLDALKANEIRPAAPLDDPGPKDPQQPRLMGLGLDSAKAAQLAAWMASRTAEGDDRRSCFECRHFKAGARRCGNHKAADMPQILGDDLATLPQRCAGFGRLERTS
;
A
#
# COMPACT_ATOMS: atom_id res chain seq x y z
N MET A 1 -24.79 15.08 8.83
CA MET A 1 -23.42 14.68 8.41
C MET A 1 -23.16 13.30 8.97
N GLY A 2 -22.62 12.38 8.15
CA GLY A 2 -22.28 11.02 8.60
C GLY A 2 -20.93 10.98 9.33
N ALA A 3 -20.65 9.88 10.04
CA ALA A 3 -19.38 9.70 10.77
C ALA A 3 -18.16 9.77 9.83
N PHE A 4 -18.27 9.31 8.59
CA PHE A 4 -17.21 9.36 7.58
C PHE A 4 -16.89 10.80 7.13
N ASP A 5 -17.91 11.62 6.95
CA ASP A 5 -17.77 13.03 6.55
C ASP A 5 -17.05 13.83 7.64
N LEU A 6 -17.37 13.54 8.91
CA LEU A 6 -16.67 14.10 10.07
C LEU A 6 -15.20 13.64 10.14
N LEU A 7 -14.91 12.37 9.87
CA LEU A 7 -13.53 11.88 9.80
C LEU A 7 -12.72 12.60 8.71
N GLN A 8 -13.31 12.79 7.54
CA GLN A 8 -12.64 13.48 6.43
C GLN A 8 -12.42 14.97 6.74
N HIS A 9 -13.38 15.61 7.39
CA HIS A 9 -13.26 16.99 7.86
C HIS A 9 -12.15 17.14 8.91
N LEU A 10 -12.04 16.22 9.87
CA LEU A 10 -10.98 16.24 10.89
C LEU A 10 -9.58 16.00 10.28
N ARG A 11 -9.47 15.09 9.31
CA ARG A 11 -8.20 14.83 8.60
C ARG A 11 -7.75 16.02 7.76
N THR A 12 -8.68 16.68 7.06
CA THR A 12 -8.38 17.90 6.29
C THR A 12 -8.00 19.09 7.18
N ALA A 13 -8.49 19.12 8.43
CA ALA A 13 -8.04 20.04 9.47
C ALA A 13 -6.65 19.68 10.08
N GLY A 14 -6.05 18.57 9.66
CA GLY A 14 -4.72 18.14 10.10
C GLY A 14 -4.71 17.41 11.45
N LEU A 15 -5.82 16.79 11.84
CA LEU A 15 -5.92 15.98 13.05
C LEU A 15 -5.83 14.49 12.71
N ALA A 16 -4.91 13.80 13.36
CA ALA A 16 -4.84 12.35 13.36
C ALA A 16 -5.77 11.79 14.45
N LEU A 17 -6.64 10.86 14.08
CA LEU A 17 -7.51 10.13 14.99
C LEU A 17 -7.03 8.67 15.03
N THR A 18 -6.68 8.19 16.22
CA THR A 18 -6.22 6.82 16.46
C THR A 18 -7.16 6.15 17.46
N VAL A 19 -7.46 4.87 17.27
CA VAL A 19 -8.23 4.09 18.24
C VAL A 19 -7.28 3.37 19.18
N ASP A 20 -7.50 3.54 20.49
CA ASP A 20 -6.83 2.80 21.55
C ASP A 20 -7.91 2.02 22.32
N GLY A 21 -8.22 0.82 21.82
CA GLY A 21 -9.30 -0.03 22.32
C GLY A 21 -10.68 0.64 22.21
N ASP A 22 -11.20 1.14 23.33
CA ASP A 22 -12.49 1.85 23.44
C ASP A 22 -12.35 3.38 23.52
N ASN A 23 -11.10 3.87 23.51
CA ASN A 23 -10.76 5.27 23.55
C ASN A 23 -10.32 5.76 22.18
N LEU A 24 -10.65 7.02 21.88
CA LEU A 24 -10.29 7.66 20.63
C LEU A 24 -9.29 8.78 20.94
N ILE A 25 -8.07 8.61 20.47
CA ILE A 25 -6.95 9.54 20.65
C ILE A 25 -6.96 10.51 19.48
N VAL A 26 -6.94 11.82 19.78
CA VAL A 26 -6.87 12.88 18.77
C VAL A 26 -5.59 13.68 18.94
N THR A 27 -4.78 13.73 17.89
CA THR A 27 -3.46 14.40 17.88
C THR A 27 -3.38 15.36 16.69
N PRO A 28 -2.91 16.61 16.86
CA PRO A 28 -2.47 17.24 18.11
C PRO A 28 -3.65 17.84 18.92
N ARG A 29 -3.68 17.57 20.23
CA ARG A 29 -4.76 17.96 21.17
C ARG A 29 -5.00 19.47 21.28
N GLU A 30 -4.00 20.26 20.90
CA GLU A 30 -3.97 21.72 20.89
C GLU A 30 -4.91 22.34 19.85
N ARG A 31 -5.23 21.59 18.78
CA ARG A 31 -6.21 22.01 17.76
C ARG A 31 -7.62 21.49 18.03
N LEU A 32 -7.80 20.76 19.12
CA LEU A 32 -9.08 20.14 19.46
C LEU A 32 -9.98 21.14 20.17
N THR A 33 -10.87 21.80 19.42
CA THR A 33 -11.86 22.72 19.99
C THR A 33 -13.00 21.97 20.70
N ASP A 34 -13.72 22.66 21.59
CA ASP A 34 -14.81 22.06 22.37
C ASP A 34 -16.02 21.64 21.49
N ALA A 35 -16.27 22.39 20.41
CA ALA A 35 -17.25 22.03 19.39
C ALA A 35 -16.89 20.69 18.70
N MET A 36 -15.60 20.48 18.39
CA MET A 36 -15.11 19.23 17.81
C MET A 36 -15.21 18.06 18.80
N ARG A 37 -14.94 18.29 20.10
CA ARG A 37 -15.12 17.28 21.15
C ARG A 37 -16.58 16.82 21.26
N SER A 38 -17.51 17.77 21.20
CA SER A 38 -18.95 17.47 21.24
C SER A 38 -19.40 16.69 20.01
N ALA A 39 -18.90 17.04 18.81
CA ALA A 39 -19.19 16.30 17.58
C ALA A 39 -18.63 14.86 17.61
N ILE A 40 -17.41 14.67 18.13
CA ILE A 40 -16.78 13.34 18.28
C ILE A 40 -17.57 12.49 19.27
N ARG A 41 -18.05 13.06 20.38
CA ARG A 41 -18.88 12.33 21.36
C ARG A 41 -20.26 11.95 20.80
N ALA A 42 -20.91 12.85 20.07
CA ALA A 42 -22.21 12.60 19.46
C ALA A 42 -22.17 11.47 18.41
N HIS A 43 -21.05 11.32 17.71
CA HIS A 43 -20.86 10.30 16.68
C HIS A 43 -19.87 9.19 17.08
N LYS A 44 -19.49 9.09 18.36
CA LYS A 44 -18.48 8.14 18.88
C LYS A 44 -18.68 6.70 18.40
N PRO A 45 -19.87 6.08 18.48
CA PRO A 45 -20.04 4.69 18.04
C PRO A 45 -19.87 4.53 16.52
N GLY A 46 -20.36 5.50 15.72
CA GLY A 46 -20.19 5.48 14.27
C GLY A 46 -18.75 5.77 13.83
N LEU A 47 -18.00 6.54 14.60
CA LEU A 47 -16.57 6.79 14.36
C LEU A 47 -15.74 5.54 14.68
N LEU A 48 -16.04 4.83 15.77
CA LEU A 48 -15.38 3.57 16.10
C LEU A 48 -15.67 2.50 15.04
N ASP A 49 -16.91 2.39 14.57
CA ASP A 49 -17.27 1.44 13.51
C ASP A 49 -16.62 1.80 12.17
N ALA A 50 -16.63 3.09 11.79
CA ALA A 50 -15.95 3.57 10.59
C ALA A 50 -14.42 3.44 10.67
N LEU A 51 -13.83 3.63 11.84
CA LEU A 51 -12.40 3.40 12.08
C LEU A 51 -12.10 1.91 12.00
N LYS A 52 -12.85 1.03 12.68
CA LYS A 52 -12.68 -0.43 12.56
C LYS A 52 -12.86 -0.95 11.13
N ALA A 53 -13.87 -0.45 10.41
CA ALA A 53 -14.06 -0.77 8.99
C ALA A 53 -12.91 -0.22 8.11
N ASN A 54 -12.26 0.87 8.52
CA ASN A 54 -11.10 1.46 7.85
C ASN A 54 -9.75 0.92 8.36
N GLU A 55 -9.73 0.15 9.46
CA GLU A 55 -8.60 -0.66 9.92
C GLU A 55 -8.58 -2.00 9.15
N ILE A 56 -9.76 -2.51 8.76
CA ILE A 56 -9.93 -3.74 7.97
C ILE A 56 -9.70 -3.49 6.48
N ARG A 57 -10.04 -2.30 5.95
CA ARG A 57 -9.49 -1.85 4.66
C ARG A 57 -8.06 -1.40 4.93
N PRO A 58 -7.02 -1.96 4.30
CA PRO A 58 -5.67 -1.43 4.49
C PRO A 58 -5.61 -0.01 3.91
N ALA A 59 -5.83 0.98 4.78
CA ALA A 59 -5.35 2.32 4.60
C ALA A 59 -3.84 2.22 4.76
N ALA A 60 -3.12 2.18 3.63
CA ALA A 60 -1.67 2.21 3.61
C ALA A 60 -1.16 3.32 4.55
N PRO A 61 -0.45 3.00 5.64
CA PRO A 61 0.18 4.00 6.48
C PRO A 61 1.44 4.49 5.78
N LEU A 62 1.50 5.80 5.58
CA LEU A 62 2.77 6.49 5.37
C LEU A 62 3.55 6.38 6.69
N ASP A 63 4.77 5.86 6.63
CA ASP A 63 5.80 5.90 7.69
C ASP A 63 5.73 4.89 8.86
N ASP A 64 5.35 3.63 8.63
CA ASP A 64 5.77 2.53 9.52
C ASP A 64 6.46 1.41 8.72
N PRO A 65 7.77 1.13 8.91
CA PRO A 65 8.42 -0.03 8.32
C PRO A 65 7.95 -1.27 9.11
N GLY A 66 6.79 -1.79 8.72
CA GLY A 66 6.24 -3.04 9.22
C GLY A 66 7.23 -4.21 9.11
N PRO A 67 6.91 -5.37 9.70
CA PRO A 67 7.82 -6.52 9.75
C PRO A 67 8.41 -6.78 8.37
N LYS A 68 9.74 -6.68 8.26
CA LYS A 68 10.47 -6.70 6.98
C LYS A 68 10.12 -7.99 6.24
N ASP A 69 9.26 -7.87 5.24
CA ASP A 69 9.03 -8.95 4.30
C ASP A 69 10.41 -9.38 3.77
N PRO A 70 10.72 -10.69 3.74
CA PRO A 70 12.03 -11.17 3.33
C PRO A 70 12.42 -10.72 1.91
N GLN A 71 11.47 -10.28 1.07
CA GLN A 71 11.75 -9.72 -0.25
C GLN A 71 12.25 -8.27 -0.20
N GLN A 72 11.98 -7.50 0.84
CA GLN A 72 12.41 -6.09 0.95
C GLN A 72 13.94 -5.93 0.82
N PRO A 73 14.80 -6.61 1.61
CA PRO A 73 16.25 -6.47 1.48
C PRO A 73 16.76 -6.90 0.09
N ARG A 74 16.09 -7.89 -0.54
CA ARG A 74 16.40 -8.33 -1.89
C ARG A 74 16.10 -7.23 -2.92
N LEU A 75 14.95 -6.57 -2.82
CA LEU A 75 14.58 -5.46 -3.71
C LEU A 75 15.52 -4.26 -3.57
N MET A 76 15.93 -3.95 -2.35
CA MET A 76 16.95 -2.92 -2.10
C MET A 76 18.30 -3.29 -2.72
N GLY A 77 18.74 -4.54 -2.62
CA GLY A 77 19.93 -5.04 -3.31
C GLY A 77 19.85 -4.98 -4.85
N LEU A 78 18.63 -4.87 -5.40
CA LEU A 78 18.35 -4.65 -6.82
C LEU A 78 18.20 -3.16 -7.19
N GLY A 79 18.50 -2.26 -6.25
CA GLY A 79 18.55 -0.82 -6.45
C GLY A 79 17.19 -0.12 -6.35
N LEU A 80 16.18 -0.72 -5.70
CA LEU A 80 14.97 0.02 -5.31
C LEU A 80 15.26 0.87 -4.07
N ASP A 81 14.63 2.04 -3.97
CA ASP A 81 14.61 2.78 -2.73
C ASP A 81 13.82 2.03 -1.64
N SER A 82 14.09 2.33 -0.38
CA SER A 82 13.50 1.63 0.77
C SER A 82 11.96 1.70 0.77
N ALA A 83 11.39 2.85 0.40
CA ALA A 83 9.95 3.08 0.43
C ALA A 83 9.23 2.31 -0.69
N LYS A 84 9.75 2.33 -1.92
CA LYS A 84 9.24 1.51 -3.02
C LYS A 84 9.47 0.03 -2.76
N ALA A 85 10.60 -0.36 -2.15
CA ALA A 85 10.89 -1.75 -1.79
C ALA A 85 9.88 -2.29 -0.77
N ALA A 86 9.59 -1.53 0.27
CA ALA A 86 8.60 -1.90 1.29
C ALA A 86 7.20 -2.05 0.67
N GLN A 87 6.76 -1.06 -0.10
CA GLN A 87 5.45 -1.10 -0.77
C GLN A 87 5.31 -2.29 -1.71
N LEU A 88 6.34 -2.54 -2.54
CA LEU A 88 6.31 -3.65 -3.48
C LEU A 88 6.34 -5.01 -2.77
N ALA A 89 7.14 -5.16 -1.71
CA ALA A 89 7.19 -6.39 -0.94
C ALA A 89 5.86 -6.67 -0.22
N ALA A 90 5.25 -5.65 0.38
CA ALA A 90 3.93 -5.77 1.00
C ALA A 90 2.86 -6.20 -0.01
N TRP A 91 2.86 -5.60 -1.21
CA TRP A 91 1.98 -6.02 -2.30
C TRP A 91 2.24 -7.48 -2.73
N MET A 92 3.51 -7.89 -2.88
CA MET A 92 3.86 -9.26 -3.24
C MET A 92 3.36 -10.28 -2.21
N ALA A 93 3.36 -9.92 -0.92
CA ALA A 93 2.83 -10.75 0.15
C ALA A 93 1.29 -10.86 0.09
N SER A 94 0.58 -9.74 -0.06
CA SER A 94 -0.90 -9.74 -0.05
C SER A 94 -1.50 -10.51 -1.24
N ARG A 95 -0.92 -10.35 -2.44
CA ARG A 95 -1.47 -10.94 -3.66
C ARG A 95 -1.59 -12.47 -3.63
N THR A 96 -0.73 -13.14 -2.86
CA THR A 96 -0.72 -14.60 -2.77
C THR A 96 -1.95 -15.08 -2.04
N ALA A 97 -2.39 -14.34 -1.01
CA ALA A 97 -3.64 -14.60 -0.31
C ALA A 97 -4.87 -14.23 -1.16
N GLU A 98 -4.76 -13.19 -1.99
CA GLU A 98 -5.86 -12.66 -2.81
C GLU A 98 -6.05 -13.40 -4.15
N GLY A 99 -5.13 -14.31 -4.51
CA GLY A 99 -5.16 -15.00 -5.81
C GLY A 99 -4.91 -14.05 -7.00
N ASP A 100 -4.27 -12.91 -6.76
CA ASP A 100 -3.96 -11.93 -7.80
C ASP A 100 -2.76 -12.41 -8.65
N ASP A 101 -3.02 -12.65 -9.94
CA ASP A 101 -2.04 -13.13 -10.91
C ASP A 101 -1.19 -12.02 -11.53
N ARG A 102 -1.43 -10.74 -11.18
CA ARG A 102 -0.52 -9.64 -11.55
C ARG A 102 0.87 -9.86 -10.96
N ARG A 103 1.87 -9.39 -11.69
CA ARG A 103 3.29 -9.55 -11.40
C ARG A 103 4.00 -8.22 -11.59
N SER A 104 5.05 -7.98 -10.81
CA SER A 104 5.99 -6.88 -11.06
C SER A 104 7.18 -7.36 -11.90
N CYS A 105 7.90 -6.43 -12.53
CA CYS A 105 9.10 -6.78 -13.30
C CYS A 105 10.21 -7.36 -12.41
N PHE A 106 10.26 -6.99 -11.13
CA PHE A 106 11.23 -7.50 -10.14
C PHE A 106 11.10 -8.98 -9.85
N GLU A 107 9.95 -9.58 -10.19
CA GLU A 107 9.73 -11.03 -10.08
C GLU A 107 10.10 -11.78 -11.35
N CYS A 108 10.26 -11.08 -12.47
CA CYS A 108 10.52 -11.69 -13.75
C CYS A 108 11.99 -12.09 -13.89
N ARG A 109 12.25 -13.35 -14.21
CA ARG A 109 13.62 -13.85 -14.47
C ARG A 109 14.36 -13.14 -15.60
N HIS A 110 13.62 -12.52 -16.52
CA HIS A 110 14.18 -11.81 -17.68
C HIS A 110 14.50 -10.34 -17.38
N PHE A 111 14.08 -9.82 -16.22
CA PHE A 111 14.30 -8.44 -15.87
C PHE A 111 15.73 -8.22 -15.33
N LYS A 112 16.36 -7.14 -15.79
CA LYS A 112 17.68 -6.70 -15.33
C LYS A 112 17.50 -5.46 -14.48
N ALA A 113 17.44 -5.64 -13.17
CA ALA A 113 17.10 -4.58 -12.23
C ALA A 113 18.06 -3.39 -12.30
N GLY A 114 19.37 -3.62 -12.36
CA GLY A 114 20.36 -2.53 -12.42
C GLY A 114 20.24 -1.62 -13.64
N ALA A 115 19.71 -2.12 -14.75
CA ALA A 115 19.50 -1.35 -15.98
C ALA A 115 18.02 -1.05 -16.26
N ARG A 116 17.12 -1.41 -15.34
CA ARG A 116 15.65 -1.39 -15.50
C ARG A 116 15.20 -1.91 -16.87
N ARG A 117 15.80 -3.01 -17.31
CA ARG A 117 15.66 -3.52 -18.68
C ARG A 117 14.88 -4.84 -18.72
N CYS A 118 13.88 -4.91 -19.60
CA CYS A 118 13.17 -6.15 -19.90
C CYS A 118 13.93 -6.95 -20.97
N GLY A 119 14.50 -8.10 -20.60
CA GLY A 119 15.13 -9.03 -21.53
C GLY A 119 14.13 -9.73 -22.47
N ASN A 120 12.84 -9.74 -22.11
CA ASN A 120 11.78 -10.40 -22.88
C ASN A 120 10.75 -9.42 -23.47
N HIS A 121 11.17 -8.17 -23.70
CA HIS A 121 10.29 -7.05 -24.06
C HIS A 121 9.40 -7.33 -25.27
N LYS A 122 9.93 -8.02 -26.30
CA LYS A 122 9.17 -8.38 -27.51
C LYS A 122 8.00 -9.32 -27.21
N ALA A 123 8.21 -10.34 -26.39
CA ALA A 123 7.14 -11.28 -26.02
C ALA A 123 6.22 -10.70 -24.94
N ALA A 124 6.72 -9.74 -24.17
CA ALA A 124 5.95 -9.00 -23.18
C ALA A 124 5.09 -7.87 -23.79
N ASP A 125 5.27 -7.56 -25.07
CA ASP A 125 4.71 -6.37 -25.73
C ASP A 125 4.96 -5.09 -24.92
N MET A 126 6.19 -4.93 -24.44
CA MET A 126 6.61 -3.87 -23.53
C MET A 126 7.84 -3.15 -24.06
N PRO A 127 8.12 -1.91 -23.63
CA PRO A 127 9.37 -1.25 -23.94
C PRO A 127 10.55 -1.99 -23.30
N GLN A 128 11.70 -1.97 -23.97
CA GLN A 128 12.91 -2.63 -23.47
C GLN A 128 13.45 -1.95 -22.21
N ILE A 129 13.37 -0.62 -22.13
CA ILE A 129 13.73 0.17 -20.95
C ILE A 129 12.44 0.55 -20.23
N LEU A 130 12.30 0.11 -18.99
CA LEU A 130 11.05 0.25 -18.23
C LEU A 130 11.08 1.45 -17.27
N GLY A 131 12.25 1.77 -16.71
CA GLY A 131 12.36 2.69 -15.58
C GLY A 131 11.86 2.08 -14.27
N ASP A 132 11.81 2.87 -13.21
CA ASP A 132 11.40 2.39 -11.89
C ASP A 132 9.88 2.20 -11.78
N ASP A 133 9.09 3.18 -12.22
CA ASP A 133 7.64 3.15 -12.03
C ASP A 133 6.97 1.98 -12.77
N LEU A 134 7.36 1.73 -14.02
CA LEU A 134 6.83 0.58 -14.76
C LEU A 134 7.37 -0.75 -14.24
N ALA A 135 8.59 -0.77 -13.69
CA ALA A 135 9.17 -1.99 -13.14
C ALA A 135 8.50 -2.41 -11.82
N THR A 136 8.03 -1.45 -11.02
CA THR A 136 7.32 -1.70 -9.75
C THR A 136 5.81 -1.83 -9.91
N LEU A 137 5.23 -1.39 -11.02
CA LEU A 137 3.79 -1.45 -11.28
C LEU A 137 3.28 -2.89 -11.43
N PRO A 138 2.30 -3.34 -10.63
CA PRO A 138 1.64 -4.63 -10.80
C PRO A 138 0.90 -4.76 -12.13
N GLN A 139 1.34 -5.67 -13.01
CA GLN A 139 0.70 -5.88 -14.30
C GLN A 139 0.62 -7.35 -14.69
N ARG A 140 -0.34 -7.68 -15.56
CA ARG A 140 -0.36 -8.97 -16.26
C ARG A 140 0.54 -8.84 -17.48
N CYS A 141 1.71 -9.47 -17.43
CA CYS A 141 2.69 -9.39 -18.51
C CYS A 141 2.75 -10.72 -19.26
N ALA A 142 2.49 -10.71 -20.57
CA ALA A 142 2.49 -11.92 -21.41
C ALA A 142 3.88 -12.58 -21.54
N GLY A 143 4.93 -11.78 -21.33
CA GLY A 143 6.32 -12.24 -21.30
C GLY A 143 6.82 -12.57 -19.89
N PHE A 144 5.97 -12.40 -18.87
CA PHE A 144 6.25 -12.92 -17.53
C PHE A 144 6.29 -14.44 -17.65
N GLY A 145 7.37 -15.05 -17.15
CA GLY A 145 7.76 -16.42 -17.46
C GLY A 145 6.55 -17.33 -17.66
N ARG A 146 6.36 -17.80 -18.90
CA ARG A 146 5.53 -18.96 -19.22
C ARG A 146 6.05 -20.13 -18.39
N LEU A 147 5.60 -20.23 -17.15
CA LEU A 147 5.49 -21.49 -16.45
C LEU A 147 4.18 -22.06 -16.97
N GLU A 148 4.34 -23.07 -17.81
CA GLU A 148 3.29 -23.73 -18.56
C GLU A 148 2.16 -24.14 -17.62
N ARG A 149 0.95 -23.61 -17.86
CA ARG A 149 -0.28 -24.35 -17.55
C ARG A 149 -0.46 -25.37 -18.67
N THR A 150 0.31 -26.45 -18.62
CA THR A 150 0.00 -27.66 -19.38
C THR A 150 -0.89 -28.54 -18.53
N SER A 151 -2.13 -28.70 -19.02
CA SER A 151 -3.15 -29.73 -18.74
C SER A 151 -3.80 -29.73 -17.36
#